data_AF-B5GV31-F1
#
_entry.id   AF-B5GV31-F1
#
_cell.length_a   1.000
_cell.length_b   1.000
_cell.length_c   1.000
_cell.angle_alpha   90.00
_cell.angle_beta   90.00
_cell.angle_gamma   90.00
#
_symmetry.space_group_name_H-M   'P 1'
#
loop_
_entity.id
_entity.type
_entity.pdbx_description
1 polymer ?
#
loop_
_entity_poly.entity_id
_entity_poly.type
_entity_poly.pdbx_seq_one_letter_code
_entity_poly.pdbx_strand_id
1 'polypeptide(L)'
;MTSSPQKQGSEALRSLVNALDELHRAAGRPSARTVSALITEDDSQPTTVSHEGVRTTLKGLRVPRWETVRSIASVLALQCSPPRDPSTEVARLLSLWRTIREGESGALKSGRELTLSEGWGGENGEWTPEQVAGIMINPHSAIRIDPSLTLPHEPLLTEEEWVQVNVRMIETNGAEFFLRALLRTLKGDYVGAESGAPYGYRDPDYEAVEAYEAFQYGCEQILRRLRAEPNLLQRSIAAMRTDETMDREDRAEMLRHESDPALMREVMTVTPETWHEVSEEAHHMVFGYLIKEGRTVGRPGLPPGQRFLLTWRIPEPIEG
;
A
#
# COMPACT_ATOMS: atom_id res chain seq x y z
N MET A 1 -16.51 30.64 -6.27
CA MET A 1 -16.35 32.01 -5.71
C MET A 1 -15.57 31.88 -4.41
N THR A 2 -14.25 31.90 -4.46
CA THR A 2 -13.38 31.79 -3.28
C THR A 2 -13.33 33.13 -2.54
N SER A 3 -13.65 33.09 -1.25
CA SER A 3 -13.52 34.25 -0.34
C SER A 3 -12.07 34.74 -0.33
N SER A 4 -11.84 36.05 -0.33
CA SER A 4 -10.48 36.60 -0.28
C SER A 4 -9.75 36.17 1.01
N PRO A 5 -8.44 35.86 0.98
CA PRO A 5 -7.69 35.34 2.13
C PRO A 5 -7.83 36.19 3.40
N GLN A 6 -7.93 37.52 3.22
CA GLN A 6 -8.09 38.48 4.30
C GLN A 6 -9.47 38.43 4.98
N LYS A 7 -10.54 38.03 4.26
CA LYS A 7 -11.87 37.80 4.82
C LYS A 7 -11.92 36.48 5.61
N GLN A 8 -11.33 35.42 5.06
CA GLN A 8 -11.24 34.11 5.72
C GLN A 8 -10.50 34.20 7.06
N GLY A 9 -9.34 34.89 7.12
CA GLY A 9 -8.61 35.08 8.38
C GLY A 9 -9.40 35.86 9.45
N SER A 10 -10.22 36.83 9.04
CA SER A 10 -11.08 37.59 9.96
C SER A 10 -12.25 36.76 10.52
N GLU A 11 -12.83 35.89 9.69
CA GLU A 11 -13.89 34.96 10.12
C GLU A 11 -13.34 33.87 11.04
N ALA A 12 -12.18 33.29 10.70
CA ALA A 12 -11.50 32.30 11.53
C ALA A 12 -11.13 32.87 12.92
N LEU A 13 -10.64 34.11 12.98
CA LEU A 13 -10.38 34.78 14.25
C LEU A 13 -11.66 34.96 15.08
N ARG A 14 -12.78 35.31 14.44
CA ARG A 14 -14.08 35.42 15.12
C ARG A 14 -14.53 34.06 15.67
N SER A 15 -14.38 32.99 14.90
CA SER A 15 -14.70 31.63 15.34
C SER A 15 -13.85 31.18 16.51
N LEU A 16 -12.54 31.44 16.49
CA LEU A 16 -11.64 31.16 17.61
C LEU A 16 -12.07 31.90 18.89
N VAL A 17 -12.39 33.18 18.77
CA VAL A 17 -12.83 34.02 19.90
C VAL A 17 -14.17 33.54 20.46
N ASN A 18 -15.11 33.17 19.60
CA ASN A 18 -16.40 32.63 20.03
C ASN A 18 -16.24 31.29 20.75
N ALA A 19 -15.37 30.41 20.27
CA ALA A 19 -15.08 29.13 20.94
C ALA A 19 -14.41 29.34 22.30
N LEU A 20 -13.49 30.32 22.40
CA LEU A 20 -12.88 30.71 23.68
C LEU A 20 -13.91 31.34 24.64
N ASP A 21 -14.84 32.18 24.19
CA ASP A 21 -15.91 32.73 25.04
C ASP A 21 -16.90 31.66 25.48
N GLU A 22 -17.19 30.67 24.62
CA GLU A 22 -18.02 29.51 24.97
C GLU A 22 -17.37 28.68 26.08
N LEU A 23 -16.08 28.35 25.94
CA LEU A 23 -15.32 27.64 26.96
C LEU A 23 -15.20 28.47 28.26
N HIS A 24 -14.95 29.78 28.12
CA HIS A 24 -14.91 30.70 29.27
C HIS A 24 -16.24 30.76 30.01
N ARG A 25 -17.36 30.72 29.28
CA ARG A 25 -18.71 30.68 29.85
C ARG A 25 -18.99 29.35 30.55
N ALA A 26 -18.62 28.23 29.93
CA ALA A 26 -18.75 26.89 30.53
C ALA A 26 -17.93 26.74 31.81
N ALA A 27 -16.80 27.44 31.92
CA ALA A 27 -15.97 27.55 33.12
C ALA A 27 -16.52 28.51 34.19
N GLY A 28 -17.70 29.11 34.00
CA GLY A 28 -18.27 30.07 34.96
C GLY A 28 -17.70 31.48 34.87
N ARG A 29 -17.07 31.84 33.74
CA ARG A 29 -16.46 33.14 33.45
C ARG A 29 -15.44 33.62 34.50
N PRO A 30 -14.40 32.81 34.80
CA PRO A 30 -13.36 33.20 35.74
C PRO A 30 -12.69 34.50 35.31
N SER A 31 -12.28 35.33 36.27
CA SER A 31 -11.63 36.61 35.95
C SER A 31 -10.31 36.37 35.22
N ALA A 32 -9.87 37.31 34.38
CA ALA A 32 -8.59 37.20 33.68
C ALA A 32 -7.38 37.05 34.63
N ARG A 33 -7.48 37.60 35.84
CA ARG A 33 -6.46 37.41 36.90
C ARG A 33 -6.50 36.00 37.46
N THR A 34 -7.69 35.44 37.67
CA THR A 34 -7.88 34.05 38.13
C THR A 34 -7.29 33.07 37.11
N VAL A 35 -7.59 33.23 35.81
CA VAL A 35 -7.03 32.37 34.75
C VAL A 35 -5.51 32.49 34.69
N SER A 36 -4.97 33.71 34.79
CA SER A 36 -3.52 33.95 34.80
C SER A 36 -2.82 33.29 36.00
N ALA A 37 -3.43 33.34 37.19
CA ALA A 37 -2.92 32.67 38.39
C ALA A 37 -2.92 31.14 38.20
N LEU A 38 -4.03 30.57 37.75
CA LEU A 38 -4.15 29.13 37.48
C LEU A 38 -3.14 28.63 36.44
N ILE A 39 -2.86 29.41 35.38
CA ILE A 39 -1.81 29.07 34.41
C ILE A 39 -0.42 29.10 35.05
N THR A 40 -0.18 30.00 36.01
CA THR A 40 1.12 30.15 36.66
C THR A 40 1.35 29.08 37.73
N GLU A 41 0.28 28.61 38.36
CA GLU A 41 0.31 27.54 39.38
C GLU A 41 0.46 26.14 38.75
N ASP A 42 0.19 26.00 37.45
CA ASP A 42 0.28 24.75 36.70
C ASP A 42 1.60 24.66 35.92
N ASP A 43 2.58 23.96 36.50
CA ASP A 43 3.91 23.72 35.93
C ASP A 43 3.88 22.93 34.60
N SER A 44 2.75 22.33 34.23
CA SER A 44 2.61 21.61 32.95
C SER A 44 2.31 22.54 31.75
N GLN A 45 2.05 23.82 32.02
CA GLN A 45 1.69 24.77 30.97
C GLN A 45 2.90 25.19 30.12
N PRO A 46 2.73 25.31 28.79
CA PRO A 46 3.83 25.64 27.87
C PRO A 46 4.34 27.07 28.04
N THR A 47 3.53 27.95 28.63
CA THR A 47 3.88 29.36 28.84
C THR A 47 3.05 29.98 29.95
N THR A 48 3.63 30.97 30.63
CA THR A 48 2.89 31.85 31.55
C THR A 48 2.19 32.96 30.76
N VAL A 49 0.97 33.30 31.16
CA VAL A 49 0.16 34.32 30.48
C VAL A 49 -0.29 35.37 31.48
N SER A 50 0.04 36.64 31.22
CA SER A 50 -0.42 37.75 32.07
C SER A 50 -1.94 37.95 31.96
N HIS A 51 -2.56 38.50 33.00
CA HIS A 51 -4.00 38.80 33.00
C HIS A 51 -4.44 39.71 31.83
N GLU A 52 -3.60 40.65 31.39
CA GLU A 52 -3.88 41.46 30.20
C GLU A 52 -3.76 40.64 28.92
N GLY A 53 -2.83 39.68 28.85
CA GLY A 53 -2.73 38.70 27.78
C GLY A 53 -3.97 37.81 27.66
N VAL A 54 -4.50 37.32 28.79
CA VAL A 54 -5.76 36.57 28.85
C VAL A 54 -6.91 37.43 28.32
N ARG A 55 -7.06 38.65 28.84
CA ARG A 55 -8.13 39.59 28.42
C ARG A 55 -8.05 39.91 26.93
N THR A 56 -6.86 40.17 26.42
CA THR A 56 -6.62 40.48 25.00
C THR A 56 -7.01 39.31 24.10
N THR A 57 -6.69 38.08 24.52
CA THR A 57 -6.98 36.84 23.79
C THR A 57 -8.47 36.53 23.77
N LEU A 58 -9.14 36.56 24.93
CA LEU A 58 -10.60 36.33 25.03
C LEU A 58 -11.42 37.36 24.25
N LYS A 59 -10.90 38.57 24.06
CA LYS A 59 -11.57 39.62 23.28
C LYS A 59 -11.21 39.61 21.80
N GLY A 60 -10.25 38.79 21.37
CA GLY A 60 -9.81 38.76 19.97
C GLY A 60 -9.19 40.04 19.46
N LEU A 61 -8.59 40.87 20.33
CA LEU A 61 -8.05 42.18 19.92
C LEU A 61 -6.83 42.07 18.99
N ARG A 62 -6.13 40.94 19.05
CA ARG A 62 -5.01 40.57 18.17
C ARG A 62 -5.00 39.06 17.99
N VAL A 63 -4.36 38.58 16.92
CA VAL A 63 -4.10 37.14 16.74
C VAL A 63 -3.16 36.67 17.86
N PRO A 64 -3.62 35.76 18.75
CA PRO A 64 -2.80 35.27 19.85
C PRO A 64 -1.74 34.28 19.33
N ARG A 65 -0.66 34.09 20.11
CA ARG A 65 0.26 32.96 19.89
C ARG A 65 -0.42 31.66 20.30
N TRP A 66 -0.04 30.55 19.66
CA TRP A 66 -0.65 29.26 19.95
C TRP A 66 -0.45 28.84 21.41
N GLU A 67 0.74 29.05 21.96
CA GLU A 67 1.06 28.69 23.35
C GLU A 67 0.14 29.41 24.34
N THR A 68 -0.22 30.66 24.03
CA THR A 68 -1.18 31.44 24.84
C THR A 68 -2.58 30.85 24.76
N VAL A 69 -3.05 30.47 23.56
CA VAL A 69 -4.37 29.84 23.39
C VAL A 69 -4.41 28.49 24.12
N ARG A 70 -3.38 27.66 23.95
CA ARG A 70 -3.26 26.36 24.61
C ARG A 70 -3.29 26.47 26.14
N SER A 71 -2.55 27.40 26.74
CA SER A 71 -2.56 27.57 28.20
C SER A 71 -3.93 28.00 28.72
N ILE A 72 -4.58 28.95 28.05
CA ILE A 72 -5.91 29.41 28.43
C ILE A 72 -6.95 28.29 28.27
N ALA A 73 -6.92 27.56 27.16
CA ALA A 73 -7.84 26.47 26.88
C ALA A 73 -7.75 25.35 27.90
N SER A 74 -6.53 24.88 28.20
CA SER A 74 -6.29 23.78 29.13
C SER A 74 -6.87 24.09 30.52
N VAL A 75 -6.57 25.30 31.03
CA VAL A 75 -7.06 25.73 32.35
C VAL A 75 -8.58 25.91 32.36
N LEU A 76 -9.16 26.53 31.32
CA LEU A 76 -10.62 26.73 31.28
C LEU A 76 -11.38 25.39 31.15
N ALA A 77 -10.85 24.41 30.42
CA ALA A 77 -11.47 23.10 30.28
C ALA A 77 -11.60 22.37 31.64
N LEU A 78 -10.55 22.43 32.47
CA LEU A 78 -10.55 21.88 33.83
C LEU A 78 -11.54 22.58 34.77
N GLN A 79 -11.80 23.88 34.55
CA GLN A 79 -12.71 24.68 35.37
C GLN A 79 -14.18 24.57 34.91
N CYS A 80 -14.47 23.86 33.82
CA CYS A 80 -15.84 23.61 33.37
C CYS A 80 -16.62 22.76 34.38
N SER A 81 -17.95 22.90 34.38
CA SER A 81 -18.85 22.05 35.16
C SER A 81 -19.92 21.43 34.25
N PRO A 82 -19.83 20.12 33.91
CA PRO A 82 -18.77 19.18 34.30
C PRO A 82 -17.41 19.52 33.64
N PRO A 83 -16.28 19.07 34.24
CA PRO A 83 -14.97 19.25 33.65
C PRO A 83 -14.90 18.65 32.25
N ARG A 84 -14.31 19.38 31.31
CA ARG A 84 -14.06 18.91 29.94
C ARG A 84 -12.63 18.43 29.82
N ASP A 85 -12.38 17.47 28.93
CA ASP A 85 -11.03 17.02 28.64
C ASP A 85 -10.20 18.16 28.01
N PRO A 86 -9.10 18.61 28.66
CA PRO A 86 -8.23 19.65 28.13
C PRO A 86 -7.67 19.32 26.74
N SER A 87 -7.36 18.05 26.48
CA SER A 87 -6.72 17.64 25.23
C SER A 87 -7.66 17.86 24.05
N THR A 88 -8.93 17.44 24.21
CA THR A 88 -9.99 17.65 23.22
C THR A 88 -10.26 19.13 22.94
N GLU A 89 -10.36 19.98 23.98
CA GLU A 89 -10.61 21.42 23.81
C GLU A 89 -9.42 22.16 23.18
N VAL A 90 -8.19 21.78 23.55
CA VAL A 90 -6.97 22.29 22.92
C VAL A 90 -6.92 21.90 21.45
N ALA A 91 -7.21 20.64 21.09
CA ALA A 91 -7.24 20.19 19.69
C ALA A 91 -8.28 20.98 18.86
N ARG A 92 -9.48 21.20 19.42
CA ARG A 92 -10.54 22.01 18.79
C ARG A 92 -10.06 23.44 18.49
N LEU A 93 -9.44 24.10 19.47
CA LEU A 93 -8.96 25.48 19.32
C LEU A 93 -7.71 25.59 18.44
N LEU A 94 -6.88 24.53 18.37
CA LEU A 94 -5.72 24.45 17.48
C LEU A 94 -6.13 24.54 16.01
N SER A 95 -7.15 23.78 15.60
CA SER A 95 -7.70 23.81 14.24
C SER A 95 -8.18 25.22 13.86
N LEU A 96 -8.92 25.88 14.75
CA LEU A 96 -9.37 27.26 14.54
C LEU A 96 -8.19 28.25 14.45
N TRP A 97 -7.17 28.09 15.30
CA TRP A 97 -5.99 28.94 15.28
C TRP A 97 -5.15 28.76 14.02
N ARG A 98 -4.94 27.52 13.56
CA ARG A 98 -4.24 27.23 12.30
C ARG A 98 -5.00 27.80 11.11
N THR A 99 -6.32 27.71 11.11
CA THR A 99 -7.16 28.30 10.04
C THR A 99 -6.90 29.80 9.84
N ILE A 100 -6.58 30.55 10.91
CA ILE A 100 -6.22 31.97 10.81
C ILE A 100 -4.93 32.17 10.01
N ARG A 101 -3.96 31.25 10.11
CA ARG A 101 -2.63 31.36 9.49
C ARG A 101 -2.54 30.68 8.13
N GLU A 102 -3.19 29.54 8.00
CA GLU A 102 -3.03 28.58 6.91
C GLU A 102 -4.29 28.49 6.02
N GLY A 103 -5.36 29.22 6.37
CA GLY A 103 -6.64 29.15 5.65
C GLY A 103 -7.34 27.80 5.89
N GLU A 104 -8.12 27.34 4.91
CA GLU A 104 -8.89 26.09 5.00
C GLU A 104 -8.01 24.86 5.28
N SER A 105 -6.76 24.85 4.81
CA SER A 105 -5.80 23.77 5.09
C SER A 105 -5.48 23.62 6.58
N GLY A 106 -5.53 24.71 7.35
CA GLY A 106 -5.29 24.69 8.79
C GLY A 106 -6.43 24.07 9.60
N ALA A 107 -7.60 23.85 8.98
CA ALA A 107 -8.72 23.19 9.64
C ALA A 107 -8.49 21.68 9.79
N LEU A 108 -7.67 21.09 8.90
CA LEU A 108 -7.33 19.67 8.88
C LEU A 108 -6.24 19.36 9.91
N LYS A 109 -6.25 18.12 10.39
CA LYS A 109 -5.09 17.53 11.06
C LYS A 109 -3.84 17.66 10.19
N SER A 110 -2.73 17.97 10.83
CA SER A 110 -1.40 17.85 10.22
C SER A 110 -1.09 16.38 9.90
N GLY A 111 -0.15 16.13 8.99
CA GLY A 111 0.28 14.76 8.64
C GLY A 111 0.67 13.95 9.89
N ARG A 112 1.41 14.55 10.82
CA ARG A 112 1.78 13.90 12.09
C ARG A 112 0.58 13.55 12.97
N GLU A 113 -0.44 14.41 13.04
CA GLU A 113 -1.66 14.13 13.80
C GLU A 113 -2.51 13.05 13.15
N LEU A 114 -2.49 12.94 11.81
CA LEU A 114 -3.14 11.84 11.09
C LEU A 114 -2.45 10.50 11.37
N THR A 115 -1.11 10.45 11.29
CA THR A 115 -0.33 9.22 11.56
C THR A 115 -0.52 8.72 12.99
N LEU A 116 -0.64 9.64 13.96
CA LEU A 116 -0.85 9.28 15.37
C LEU A 116 -2.31 8.96 15.72
N SER A 117 -3.27 9.26 14.84
CA SER A 117 -4.68 8.93 15.10
C SER A 117 -5.04 7.54 14.62
N GLU A 118 -5.83 6.83 15.43
CA GLU A 118 -6.47 5.58 15.02
C GLU A 118 -7.59 5.89 14.01
N GLY A 119 -7.23 5.88 12.72
CA GLY A 119 -8.14 6.10 11.60
C GLY A 119 -8.55 7.57 11.35
N TRP A 120 -9.55 7.75 10.49
CA TRP A 120 -10.02 9.07 10.04
C TRP A 120 -10.83 9.86 11.11
N GLY A 121 -11.07 9.26 12.29
CA GLY A 121 -11.94 9.78 13.34
C GLY A 121 -13.43 9.44 13.14
N GLY A 122 -14.26 9.73 14.15
CA GLY A 122 -15.74 9.65 14.08
C GLY A 122 -16.41 8.42 14.72
N GLU A 123 -15.74 7.74 15.66
CA GLU A 123 -16.34 6.65 16.46
C GLU A 123 -17.57 7.09 17.27
N ASN A 124 -17.74 8.41 17.45
CA ASN A 124 -18.88 9.05 18.11
C ASN A 124 -20.04 9.39 17.15
N GLY A 125 -19.94 9.06 15.85
CA GLY A 125 -21.00 9.30 14.85
C GLY A 125 -21.06 10.73 14.27
N GLU A 126 -20.11 11.59 14.62
CA GLU A 126 -20.00 12.93 14.05
C GLU A 126 -19.07 12.95 12.83
N TRP A 127 -19.48 13.68 11.78
CA TRP A 127 -18.67 13.85 10.57
C TRP A 127 -17.51 14.81 10.80
N THR A 128 -16.28 14.36 10.56
CA THR A 128 -15.06 15.19 10.61
C THR A 128 -14.60 15.61 9.21
N PRO A 129 -13.89 16.76 9.08
CA PRO A 129 -13.25 17.15 7.81
C PRO A 129 -12.33 16.07 7.24
N GLU A 130 -11.61 15.36 8.11
CA GLU A 130 -10.73 14.25 7.74
C GLU A 130 -11.51 13.10 7.13
N GLN A 131 -12.65 12.70 7.69
CA GLN A 131 -13.49 11.64 7.10
C GLN A 131 -13.97 12.02 5.70
N VAL A 132 -14.40 13.27 5.51
CA VAL A 132 -14.79 13.75 4.18
C VAL A 132 -13.62 13.68 3.21
N ALA A 133 -12.44 14.13 3.63
CA ALA A 133 -11.22 14.01 2.82
C ALA A 133 -10.92 12.54 2.48
N GLY A 134 -10.96 11.64 3.46
CA GLY A 134 -10.74 10.21 3.29
C GLY A 134 -11.67 9.56 2.27
N ILE A 135 -12.95 9.94 2.27
CA ILE A 135 -13.92 9.49 1.25
C ILE A 135 -13.56 10.05 -0.13
N MET A 136 -13.27 11.35 -0.21
CA MET A 136 -13.03 12.03 -1.48
C MET A 136 -11.73 11.57 -2.16
N ILE A 137 -10.70 11.22 -1.39
CA ILE A 137 -9.43 10.73 -1.94
C ILE A 137 -9.40 9.22 -2.14
N ASN A 138 -10.42 8.49 -1.68
CA ASN A 138 -10.44 7.02 -1.75
C ASN A 138 -10.47 6.56 -3.22
N PRO A 139 -9.39 5.93 -3.74
CA PRO A 139 -9.31 5.55 -5.15
C PRO A 139 -10.31 4.45 -5.53
N HIS A 140 -10.87 3.70 -4.57
CA HIS A 140 -11.89 2.68 -4.82
C HIS A 140 -13.15 3.26 -5.48
N SER A 141 -13.44 4.55 -5.24
CA SER A 141 -14.57 5.23 -5.86
C SER A 141 -14.38 5.51 -7.37
N ALA A 142 -13.14 5.46 -7.86
CA ALA A 142 -12.78 5.92 -9.21
C ALA A 142 -12.13 4.84 -10.09
N ILE A 143 -11.37 3.91 -9.51
CA ILE A 143 -10.60 2.90 -10.25
C ILE A 143 -10.68 1.53 -9.57
N ARG A 144 -10.45 0.48 -10.37
CA ARG A 144 -10.11 -0.85 -9.86
C ARG A 144 -8.59 -0.91 -9.66
N ILE A 145 -8.17 -1.25 -8.45
CA ILE A 145 -6.75 -1.42 -8.12
C ILE A 145 -6.26 -2.75 -8.70
N ASP A 146 -5.07 -2.76 -9.30
CA ASP A 146 -4.45 -3.98 -9.82
C ASP A 146 -4.11 -4.94 -8.67
N PRO A 147 -4.51 -6.22 -8.72
CA PRO A 147 -4.28 -7.17 -7.64
C PRO A 147 -2.81 -7.34 -7.23
N SER A 148 -1.86 -7.14 -8.15
CA SER A 148 -0.42 -7.29 -7.83
C SER A 148 0.06 -6.30 -6.76
N LEU A 149 -0.60 -5.14 -6.65
CA LEU A 149 -0.28 -4.10 -5.67
C LEU A 149 -0.88 -4.38 -4.28
N THR A 150 -1.66 -5.46 -4.14
CA THR A 150 -2.30 -5.87 -2.88
C THR A 150 -1.64 -7.08 -2.25
N LEU A 151 -0.66 -7.67 -2.94
CA LEU A 151 0.10 -8.80 -2.42
C LEU A 151 0.99 -8.36 -1.25
N PRO A 152 1.13 -9.19 -0.20
CA PRO A 152 2.10 -8.95 0.86
C PRO A 152 3.50 -8.74 0.28
N HIS A 153 4.20 -7.70 0.73
CA HIS A 153 5.56 -7.42 0.32
C HIS A 153 6.28 -6.62 1.41
N GLU A 154 7.61 -6.68 1.41
CA GLU A 154 8.44 -5.82 2.24
C GLU A 154 8.58 -4.44 1.57
N PRO A 155 8.14 -3.35 2.22
CA PRO A 155 8.28 -2.00 1.66
C PRO A 155 9.75 -1.59 1.54
N LEU A 156 10.13 -1.03 0.38
CA LEU A 156 11.48 -0.51 0.14
C LEU A 156 11.78 0.82 0.85
N LEU A 157 10.73 1.55 1.22
CA LEU A 157 10.79 2.85 1.88
C LEU A 157 9.80 2.86 3.04
N THR A 158 10.12 3.60 4.08
CA THR A 158 9.13 3.92 5.12
C THR A 158 8.04 4.82 4.55
N GLU A 159 6.86 4.82 5.18
CA GLU A 159 5.74 5.69 4.78
C GLU A 159 6.15 7.17 4.79
N GLU A 160 6.93 7.59 5.78
CA GLU A 160 7.39 8.97 5.92
C GLU A 160 8.35 9.38 4.78
N GLU A 161 9.31 8.53 4.45
CA GLU A 161 10.21 8.77 3.30
C GLU A 161 9.43 8.84 2.00
N TRP A 162 8.45 7.95 1.82
CA TRP A 162 7.58 7.96 0.66
C TRP A 162 6.79 9.27 0.56
N VAL A 163 6.18 9.74 1.65
CA VAL A 163 5.44 11.03 1.66
C VAL A 163 6.38 12.19 1.32
N GLN A 164 7.57 12.26 1.91
CA GLN A 164 8.53 13.33 1.63
C GLN A 164 8.97 13.39 0.17
N VAL A 165 9.21 12.24 -0.46
CA VAL A 165 9.54 12.15 -1.89
C VAL A 165 8.38 12.66 -2.74
N ASN A 166 7.15 12.24 -2.42
CA ASN A 166 5.98 12.58 -3.21
C ASN A 166 5.55 14.05 -3.05
N VAL A 167 5.74 14.66 -1.88
CA VAL A 167 5.57 16.11 -1.68
C VAL A 167 6.50 16.88 -2.62
N ARG A 168 7.79 16.53 -2.66
CA ARG A 168 8.75 17.17 -3.59
C ARG A 168 8.37 16.96 -5.06
N MET A 169 7.82 15.79 -5.41
CA MET A 169 7.33 15.51 -6.76
C MET A 169 6.12 16.39 -7.12
N ILE A 170 5.20 16.62 -6.19
CA ILE A 170 4.04 17.51 -6.36
C ILE A 170 4.51 18.96 -6.51
N GLU A 171 5.45 19.41 -5.69
CA GLU A 171 6.03 20.76 -5.78
C GLU A 171 6.71 21.00 -7.13
N THR A 172 7.38 19.98 -7.67
CA THR A 172 8.14 20.08 -8.93
C THR A 172 7.25 19.96 -10.17
N ASN A 173 6.30 19.01 -10.18
CA ASN A 173 5.55 18.62 -11.38
C ASN A 173 4.07 19.02 -11.34
N GLY A 174 3.59 19.51 -10.20
CA GLY A 174 2.19 19.85 -9.96
C GLY A 174 1.33 18.67 -9.50
N ALA A 175 0.29 18.99 -8.73
CA ALA A 175 -0.60 18.01 -8.12
C ALA A 175 -1.41 17.20 -9.15
N GLU A 176 -1.85 17.80 -10.26
CA GLU A 176 -2.63 17.08 -11.28
C GLU A 176 -1.81 15.98 -11.95
N PHE A 177 -0.57 16.29 -12.36
CA PHE A 177 0.32 15.30 -12.94
C PHE A 177 0.56 14.14 -11.96
N PHE A 178 0.86 14.47 -10.70
CA PHE A 178 1.09 13.49 -9.65
C PHE A 178 -0.09 12.53 -9.46
N LEU A 179 -1.30 13.07 -9.30
CA LEU A 179 -2.51 12.26 -9.10
C LEU A 179 -2.81 11.37 -10.33
N ARG A 180 -2.62 11.88 -11.55
CA ARG A 180 -2.79 11.07 -12.77
C ARG A 180 -1.76 9.96 -12.85
N ALA A 181 -0.50 10.23 -12.51
CA ALA A 181 0.56 9.23 -12.49
C ALA A 181 0.28 8.14 -11.45
N LEU A 182 -0.08 8.53 -10.22
CA LEU A 182 -0.46 7.59 -9.16
C LEU A 182 -1.63 6.69 -9.58
N LEU A 183 -2.66 7.25 -10.23
CA LEU A 183 -3.77 6.45 -10.75
C LEU A 183 -3.34 5.49 -11.87
N ARG A 184 -2.31 5.79 -12.66
CA ARG A 184 -1.76 4.83 -13.65
C ARG A 184 -1.08 3.67 -12.94
N THR A 185 -0.21 3.97 -11.97
CA THR A 185 0.42 2.96 -11.12
C THR A 185 -0.61 2.04 -10.48
N LEU A 186 -1.63 2.60 -9.81
CA LEU A 186 -2.68 1.82 -9.13
C LEU A 186 -3.50 0.92 -10.07
N LYS A 187 -3.57 1.24 -11.37
CA LYS A 187 -4.23 0.42 -12.40
C LYS A 187 -3.30 -0.65 -13.02
N GLY A 188 -2.09 -0.81 -12.51
CA GLY A 188 -1.12 -1.79 -13.00
C GLY A 188 -0.14 -1.26 -14.06
N ASP A 189 -0.18 0.04 -14.38
CA ASP A 189 0.77 0.68 -15.32
C ASP A 189 1.97 1.22 -14.51
N TYR A 190 2.77 0.28 -14.01
CA TYR A 190 3.97 0.54 -13.21
C TYR A 190 5.21 -0.12 -13.82
N VAL A 191 6.39 0.34 -13.42
CA VAL A 191 7.67 -0.22 -13.87
C VAL A 191 7.80 -1.67 -13.38
N GLY A 192 7.92 -2.62 -14.30
CA GLY A 192 7.94 -4.06 -13.99
C GLY A 192 6.58 -4.78 -14.10
N ALA A 193 5.54 -4.11 -14.59
CA ALA A 193 4.21 -4.70 -14.74
C ALA A 193 4.16 -5.94 -15.64
N GLU A 194 4.99 -6.00 -16.69
CA GLU A 194 5.07 -7.16 -17.59
C GLU A 194 5.51 -8.45 -16.87
N SER A 195 6.39 -8.30 -15.89
CA SER A 195 6.86 -9.40 -15.03
C SER A 195 5.93 -9.70 -13.84
N GLY A 196 4.81 -8.99 -13.69
CA GLY A 196 3.92 -9.13 -12.51
C GLY A 196 4.53 -8.65 -11.20
N ALA A 197 5.75 -8.10 -11.23
CA ALA A 197 6.56 -7.72 -10.09
C ALA A 197 6.78 -6.19 -10.07
N PRO A 198 6.05 -5.43 -9.25
CA PRO A 198 6.33 -4.00 -9.07
C PRO A 198 7.80 -3.79 -8.70
N TYR A 199 8.53 -3.02 -9.50
CA TYR A 199 9.96 -2.74 -9.30
C TYR A 199 10.86 -3.99 -9.25
N GLY A 200 10.41 -5.12 -9.81
CA GLY A 200 11.17 -6.37 -9.76
C GLY A 200 11.18 -7.05 -8.39
N TYR A 201 10.29 -6.66 -7.47
CA TYR A 201 10.09 -7.38 -6.22
C TYR A 201 9.64 -8.82 -6.50
N ARG A 202 10.37 -9.80 -5.97
CA ARG A 202 10.05 -11.22 -6.08
C ARG A 202 9.74 -11.73 -4.69
N ASP A 203 8.48 -12.09 -4.47
CA ASP A 203 8.08 -12.82 -3.29
C ASP A 203 8.52 -14.30 -3.48
N PRO A 204 9.36 -14.86 -2.58
CA PRO A 204 9.77 -16.27 -2.66
C PRO A 204 8.58 -17.23 -2.64
N ASP A 205 7.50 -16.90 -1.94
CA ASP A 205 6.29 -17.72 -1.89
C ASP A 205 5.55 -17.64 -3.23
N TYR A 206 5.63 -16.51 -3.93
CA TYR A 206 5.10 -16.36 -5.28
C TYR A 206 5.91 -17.15 -6.32
N GLU A 207 7.25 -17.20 -6.21
CA GLU A 207 8.08 -18.06 -7.06
C GLU A 207 7.71 -19.55 -6.89
N ALA A 208 7.45 -19.98 -5.65
CA ALA A 208 7.02 -21.35 -5.38
C ALA A 208 5.63 -21.67 -5.96
N VAL A 209 4.66 -20.75 -5.81
CA VAL A 209 3.32 -20.90 -6.39
C VAL A 209 3.38 -20.90 -7.91
N GLU A 210 4.16 -20.00 -8.52
CA GLU A 210 4.30 -19.93 -9.97
C GLU A 210 5.01 -21.16 -10.55
N ALA A 211 6.06 -21.65 -9.87
CA ALA A 211 6.73 -22.90 -10.23
C ALA A 211 5.75 -24.09 -10.19
N TYR A 212 4.90 -24.15 -9.16
CA TYR A 212 3.87 -25.17 -9.05
C TYR A 212 2.83 -25.09 -10.18
N GLU A 213 2.33 -23.89 -10.49
CA GLU A 213 1.40 -23.67 -11.60
C GLU A 213 2.03 -24.03 -12.96
N ALA A 214 3.30 -23.67 -13.18
CA ALA A 214 4.05 -24.02 -14.37
C ALA A 214 4.23 -25.54 -14.50
N PHE A 215 4.55 -26.22 -13.39
CA PHE A 215 4.68 -27.66 -13.33
C PHE A 215 3.36 -28.37 -13.66
N GLN A 216 2.25 -27.94 -13.04
CA GLN A 216 0.92 -28.50 -13.32
C GLN A 216 0.53 -28.33 -14.78
N TYR A 217 0.71 -27.12 -15.34
CA TYR A 217 0.45 -26.88 -16.75
C TYR A 217 1.32 -27.76 -17.66
N GLY A 218 2.60 -27.91 -17.33
CA GLY A 218 3.51 -28.82 -18.02
C GLY A 218 3.02 -30.27 -18.02
N CYS A 219 2.55 -30.77 -16.86
CA CYS A 219 1.99 -32.11 -16.74
C CYS A 219 0.76 -32.30 -17.63
N GLU A 220 -0.16 -31.33 -17.62
CA GLU A 220 -1.36 -31.37 -18.47
C GLU A 220 -1.01 -31.41 -19.96
N GLN A 221 -0.07 -30.59 -20.41
CA GLN A 221 0.36 -30.57 -21.81
C GLN A 221 1.11 -31.84 -22.21
N ILE A 222 1.96 -32.39 -21.33
CA ILE A 222 2.64 -33.68 -21.55
C ILE A 222 1.61 -34.80 -21.69
N LEU A 223 0.66 -34.89 -20.77
CA LEU A 223 -0.43 -35.88 -20.82
C LEU A 223 -1.25 -35.75 -22.10
N ARG A 224 -1.59 -34.52 -22.50
CA ARG A 224 -2.28 -34.25 -23.76
C ARG A 224 -1.50 -34.80 -24.96
N ARG A 225 -0.19 -34.53 -25.05
CA ARG A 225 0.63 -35.00 -26.17
C ARG A 225 0.87 -36.51 -26.13
N LEU A 226 1.14 -37.10 -24.97
CA LEU A 226 1.30 -38.55 -24.85
C LEU A 226 0.03 -39.33 -25.26
N ARG A 227 -1.17 -38.77 -25.01
CA ARG A 227 -2.43 -39.35 -25.50
C ARG A 227 -2.58 -39.27 -27.02
N ALA A 228 -2.12 -38.17 -27.63
CA ALA A 228 -2.29 -37.91 -29.06
C ALA A 228 -1.21 -38.60 -29.92
N GLU A 229 0.01 -38.75 -29.40
CA GLU A 229 1.17 -39.20 -30.15
C GLU A 229 1.81 -40.45 -29.54
N PRO A 230 1.53 -41.65 -30.10
CA PRO A 230 2.18 -42.87 -29.64
C PRO A 230 3.69 -42.80 -29.87
N ASN A 231 4.46 -43.37 -28.95
CA ASN A 231 5.93 -43.43 -28.98
C ASN A 231 6.64 -42.07 -28.92
N LEU A 232 5.93 -40.97 -28.57
CA LEU A 232 6.54 -39.64 -28.43
C LEU A 232 7.72 -39.65 -27.45
N LEU A 233 7.58 -40.32 -26.29
CA LEU A 233 8.63 -40.38 -25.29
C LEU A 233 9.92 -41.03 -25.82
N GLN A 234 9.82 -42.18 -26.48
CA GLN A 234 11.00 -42.86 -27.03
C GLN A 234 11.68 -42.04 -28.14
N ARG A 235 10.88 -41.39 -28.99
CA ARG A 235 11.39 -40.48 -30.03
C ARG A 235 12.11 -39.29 -29.40
N SER A 236 11.56 -38.70 -28.34
CA SER A 236 12.14 -37.55 -27.63
C SER A 236 13.42 -37.92 -26.88
N ILE A 237 13.49 -39.11 -26.28
CA ILE A 237 14.74 -39.66 -25.69
C ILE A 237 15.83 -39.75 -26.76
N ALA A 238 15.51 -40.31 -27.93
CA ALA A 238 16.45 -40.39 -29.04
C ALA A 238 16.90 -38.99 -29.52
N ALA A 239 15.94 -38.06 -29.66
CA ALA A 239 16.22 -36.69 -30.06
C ALA A 239 17.13 -35.95 -29.05
N MET A 240 16.90 -36.15 -27.75
CA MET A 240 17.74 -35.58 -26.69
C MET A 240 19.19 -36.07 -26.79
N ARG A 241 19.40 -37.37 -26.98
CA ARG A 241 20.75 -37.95 -27.08
C ARG A 241 21.56 -37.40 -28.24
N THR A 242 20.88 -37.01 -29.33
CA THR A 242 21.45 -36.39 -30.53
C THR A 242 21.46 -34.87 -30.50
N ASP A 243 20.90 -34.22 -29.46
CA ASP A 243 20.86 -32.77 -29.36
C ASP A 243 22.22 -32.21 -28.91
N GLU A 244 23.01 -31.73 -29.86
CA GLU A 244 24.30 -31.10 -29.61
C GLU A 244 24.19 -29.67 -29.03
N THR A 245 22.97 -29.09 -29.02
CA THR A 245 22.72 -27.73 -28.50
C THR A 245 22.37 -27.70 -27.01
N MET A 246 22.26 -28.88 -26.39
CA MET A 246 21.97 -29.01 -24.97
C MET A 246 23.18 -28.60 -24.12
N ASP A 247 22.93 -27.90 -23.01
CA ASP A 247 23.99 -27.50 -22.10
C ASP A 247 24.73 -28.73 -21.53
N ARG A 248 26.04 -28.57 -21.30
CA ARG A 248 26.91 -29.67 -20.87
C ARG A 248 26.57 -30.16 -19.46
N GLU A 249 26.15 -29.27 -18.58
CA GLU A 249 25.76 -29.58 -17.21
C GLU A 249 24.42 -30.32 -17.19
N ASP A 250 23.41 -29.78 -17.89
CA ASP A 250 22.10 -30.42 -18.06
C ASP A 250 22.24 -31.83 -18.66
N ARG A 251 23.12 -31.97 -19.67
CA ARG A 251 23.38 -33.26 -20.31
C ARG A 251 24.03 -34.24 -19.35
N ALA A 252 24.97 -33.76 -18.52
CA ALA A 252 25.61 -34.60 -17.51
C ALA A 252 24.61 -35.02 -16.42
N GLU A 253 23.68 -34.16 -16.04
CA GLU A 253 22.61 -34.47 -15.10
C GLU A 253 21.65 -35.54 -15.64
N MET A 254 21.17 -35.37 -16.87
CA MET A 254 20.33 -36.39 -17.52
C MET A 254 21.03 -37.74 -17.64
N LEU A 255 22.32 -37.76 -18.01
CA LEU A 255 23.09 -39.01 -18.06
C LEU A 255 23.29 -39.66 -16.69
N ARG A 256 23.39 -38.87 -15.61
CA ARG A 256 23.43 -39.39 -14.24
C ARG A 256 22.10 -40.06 -13.89
N HIS A 257 20.97 -39.43 -14.18
CA HIS A 257 19.67 -40.06 -13.93
C HIS A 257 19.43 -41.30 -14.82
N GLU A 258 19.89 -41.31 -16.08
CA GLU A 258 19.84 -42.48 -16.95
C GLU A 258 20.64 -43.68 -16.41
N SER A 259 21.62 -43.43 -15.55
CA SER A 259 22.43 -44.50 -14.95
C SER A 259 21.71 -45.29 -13.86
N ASP A 260 20.55 -44.80 -13.36
CA ASP A 260 19.70 -45.52 -12.43
C ASP A 260 18.69 -46.43 -13.18
N PRO A 261 18.86 -47.76 -13.13
CA PRO A 261 17.97 -48.68 -13.84
C PRO A 261 16.57 -48.77 -13.24
N ALA A 262 16.36 -48.36 -11.98
CA ALA A 262 15.04 -48.35 -11.35
C ALA A 262 14.22 -47.16 -11.86
N LEU A 263 14.81 -45.96 -11.83
CA LEU A 263 14.22 -44.75 -12.38
C LEU A 263 13.90 -44.89 -13.87
N MET A 264 14.83 -45.44 -14.67
CA MET A 264 14.58 -45.66 -16.09
C MET A 264 13.49 -46.68 -16.37
N ARG A 265 13.27 -47.66 -15.49
CA ARG A 265 12.13 -48.57 -15.61
C ARG A 265 10.80 -47.83 -15.40
N GLU A 266 10.73 -46.97 -14.38
CA GLU A 266 9.54 -46.13 -14.16
C GLU A 266 9.25 -45.23 -15.35
N VAL A 267 10.26 -44.49 -15.83
CA VAL A 267 10.15 -43.59 -17.00
C VAL A 267 9.64 -44.34 -18.24
N MET A 268 10.17 -45.54 -18.52
CA MET A 268 9.78 -46.32 -19.71
C MET A 268 8.37 -46.92 -19.61
N THR A 269 7.77 -46.94 -18.42
CA THR A 269 6.37 -47.36 -18.19
C THR A 269 5.38 -46.20 -18.16
N VAL A 270 5.86 -44.95 -18.35
CA VAL A 270 5.00 -43.76 -18.33
C VAL A 270 4.03 -43.79 -19.51
N THR A 271 2.76 -43.74 -19.17
CA THR A 271 1.61 -43.60 -20.05
C THR A 271 0.66 -42.57 -19.44
N PRO A 272 -0.31 -42.05 -20.19
CA PRO A 272 -1.32 -41.17 -19.62
C PRO A 272 -2.06 -41.78 -18.41
N GLU A 273 -2.18 -43.10 -18.35
CA GLU A 273 -2.85 -43.85 -17.28
C GLU A 273 -1.94 -44.05 -16.06
N THR A 274 -0.65 -44.32 -16.26
CA THR A 274 0.32 -44.57 -15.17
C THR A 274 1.00 -43.30 -14.64
N TRP A 275 0.71 -42.13 -15.22
CA TRP A 275 1.35 -40.86 -14.86
C TRP A 275 1.24 -40.52 -13.38
N HIS A 276 0.12 -40.82 -12.72
CA HIS A 276 -0.06 -40.51 -11.29
C HIS A 276 0.61 -41.51 -10.34
N GLU A 277 1.16 -42.61 -10.88
CA GLU A 277 1.73 -43.71 -10.10
C GLU A 277 3.27 -43.70 -10.07
N VAL A 278 3.90 -42.90 -10.94
CA VAL A 278 5.37 -42.79 -11.02
C VAL A 278 5.90 -41.72 -10.06
N SER A 279 7.18 -41.87 -9.69
CA SER A 279 7.88 -40.92 -8.82
C SER A 279 8.02 -39.52 -9.43
N GLU A 280 8.23 -38.53 -8.56
CA GLU A 280 8.50 -37.13 -8.96
C GLU A 280 9.80 -37.05 -9.77
N GLU A 281 10.80 -37.86 -9.43
CA GLU A 281 12.03 -38.00 -10.21
C GLU A 281 11.76 -38.53 -11.62
N ALA A 282 10.83 -39.46 -11.78
CA ALA A 282 10.41 -39.95 -13.09
C ALA A 282 9.65 -38.88 -13.88
N HIS A 283 8.81 -38.06 -13.23
CA HIS A 283 8.21 -36.88 -13.87
C HIS A 283 9.29 -35.92 -14.38
N HIS A 284 10.23 -35.51 -13.51
CA HIS A 284 11.32 -34.62 -13.90
C HIS A 284 12.11 -35.15 -15.10
N MET A 285 12.41 -36.45 -15.13
CA MET A 285 13.04 -37.10 -16.28
C MET A 285 12.20 -37.00 -17.56
N VAL A 286 10.91 -37.30 -17.49
CA VAL A 286 10.02 -37.18 -18.65
C VAL A 286 9.91 -35.74 -19.14
N PHE A 287 9.85 -34.77 -18.23
CA PHE A 287 9.92 -33.34 -18.56
C PHE A 287 11.19 -33.02 -19.34
N GLY A 288 12.37 -33.42 -18.84
CA GLY A 288 13.67 -33.18 -19.50
C GLY A 288 13.78 -33.80 -20.89
N TYR A 289 13.16 -34.96 -21.10
CA TYR A 289 13.10 -35.59 -22.43
C TYR A 289 12.19 -34.84 -23.39
N LEU A 290 10.97 -34.50 -22.97
CA LEU A 290 9.92 -33.97 -23.85
C LEU A 290 10.05 -32.46 -24.11
N ILE A 291 10.43 -31.70 -23.09
CA ILE A 291 10.47 -30.23 -23.12
C ILE A 291 11.94 -29.80 -23.25
N LYS A 292 12.20 -28.94 -24.22
CA LYS A 292 13.52 -28.34 -24.45
C LYS A 292 13.72 -27.09 -23.61
N GLU A 293 12.68 -26.26 -23.48
CA GLU A 293 12.72 -25.02 -22.70
C GLU A 293 11.30 -24.71 -22.21
N GLY A 294 11.17 -24.27 -20.96
CA GLY A 294 9.93 -23.72 -20.41
C GLY A 294 10.18 -22.27 -19.99
N ARG A 295 9.30 -21.34 -20.39
CA ARG A 295 9.39 -19.92 -19.99
C ARG A 295 8.07 -19.40 -19.46
N THR A 296 8.14 -18.62 -18.39
CA THR A 296 7.04 -17.76 -17.95
C THR A 296 7.11 -16.46 -18.75
N VAL A 297 6.04 -16.13 -19.47
CA VAL A 297 5.94 -14.97 -20.38
C VAL A 297 4.73 -14.08 -20.10
N GLY A 298 3.83 -14.48 -19.22
CA GLY A 298 2.60 -13.74 -18.92
C GLY A 298 2.41 -13.47 -17.43
N ARG A 299 1.72 -12.36 -17.14
CA ARG A 299 1.46 -11.91 -15.76
C ARG A 299 0.58 -12.88 -14.95
N PRO A 300 0.69 -12.88 -13.61
CA PRO A 300 -0.28 -13.49 -12.72
C PRO A 300 -1.73 -13.17 -13.08
N GLY A 301 -2.61 -14.17 -12.97
CA GLY A 301 -4.05 -14.02 -13.23
C GLY A 301 -4.49 -14.20 -14.70
N LEU A 302 -3.56 -14.34 -15.64
CA LEU A 302 -3.89 -14.84 -16.99
C LEU A 302 -4.06 -16.36 -16.98
N PRO A 303 -4.81 -16.94 -17.95
CA PRO A 303 -4.89 -18.39 -18.11
C PRO A 303 -3.50 -19.02 -18.33
N PRO A 304 -3.23 -20.25 -17.81
CA PRO A 304 -1.91 -20.88 -17.90
C PRO A 304 -1.31 -20.92 -19.32
N GLY A 305 -2.10 -21.19 -20.36
CA GLY A 305 -1.63 -21.22 -21.75
C GLY A 305 -1.19 -19.87 -22.33
N GLN A 306 -1.50 -18.75 -21.66
CA GLN A 306 -0.98 -17.42 -22.01
C GLN A 306 0.19 -17.01 -21.10
N ARG A 307 0.46 -17.77 -20.03
CA ARG A 307 1.51 -17.51 -19.05
C ARG A 307 2.74 -18.34 -19.28
N PHE A 308 2.59 -19.61 -19.65
CA PHE A 308 3.67 -20.55 -19.76
C PHE A 308 3.85 -21.00 -21.21
N LEU A 309 5.02 -20.74 -21.76
CA LEU A 309 5.42 -21.17 -23.08
C LEU A 309 6.35 -22.38 -22.97
N LEU A 310 5.94 -23.51 -23.53
CA LEU A 310 6.73 -24.73 -23.60
C LEU A 310 7.28 -24.91 -25.01
N THR A 311 8.61 -24.96 -25.14
CA THR A 311 9.30 -25.36 -26.35
C THR A 311 9.50 -26.87 -26.31
N TRP A 312 8.77 -27.61 -27.13
CA TRP A 312 8.93 -29.06 -27.23
C TRP A 312 10.22 -29.45 -27.93
N ARG A 313 10.86 -30.53 -27.47
CA ARG A 313 12.04 -31.08 -28.12
C ARG A 313 11.72 -31.65 -29.50
N ILE A 314 10.58 -32.35 -29.60
CA ILE A 314 9.99 -32.74 -30.88
C ILE A 314 8.83 -31.77 -31.15
N PRO A 315 8.88 -30.96 -32.22
CA PRO A 315 7.78 -30.06 -32.57
C PRO A 315 6.44 -30.79 -32.68
N GLU A 316 5.35 -30.09 -32.38
CA GLU A 316 4.01 -30.62 -32.62
C GLU A 316 3.82 -30.84 -34.14
N PRO A 317 3.13 -31.93 -34.54
CA PRO A 317 2.78 -32.12 -35.94
C PRO A 317 1.93 -30.93 -36.38
N ILE A 318 2.32 -30.29 -37.49
CA ILE A 318 1.54 -29.21 -38.10
C ILE A 318 0.20 -29.84 -38.50
N GLU A 319 -0.90 -29.40 -37.88
CA GLU A 319 -2.24 -29.79 -38.31
C GLU A 319 -2.38 -29.42 -39.79
N GLY A 320 -2.58 -30.44 -40.63
CA GLY A 320 -2.94 -30.29 -42.05
C GLY A 320 -4.44 -30.26 -42.23
#